data_AF-A0A2V7XDS4-F1
#
_entry.id   AF-A0A2V7XDS4-F1
#
_cell.length_a   1.000
_cell.length_b   1.000
_cell.length_c   1.000
_cell.angle_alpha   90.00
_cell.angle_beta   90.00
_cell.angle_gamma   90.00
#
_symmetry.space_group_name_H-M   'P 1'
#
loop_
_entity.id
_entity.type
_entity.pdbx_description
1 polymer ?
#
loop_
_entity_poly.entity_id
_entity_poly.type
_entity_poly.pdbx_seq_one_letter_code
_entity_poly.pdbx_strand_id
1 'polypeptide(L)'
;LLMEAARRLDEWRVLSKKIPSVEMIPEFVVQENREGQINLNTSEWLILSKIDGHRSVKAIGQASGLSVFDASKILYGLIATGLIRLRDRGTPPTAAAPPATRPRTGSFPAMPAGQAAPAAGPPASAA
;
A
#
# COMPACT_ATOMS: atom_id res chain seq x y z
N LEU A 1 8.40 17.80 -23.19
CA LEU A 1 9.69 17.21 -23.62
C LEU A 1 9.49 15.74 -23.97
N LEU A 2 9.40 15.40 -25.25
CA LEU A 2 9.12 14.03 -25.71
C LEU A 2 10.28 13.05 -25.41
N MET A 3 11.52 13.56 -25.44
CA MET A 3 12.75 12.80 -25.19
C MET A 3 12.86 12.27 -23.76
N GLU A 4 12.38 13.02 -22.76
CA GLU A 4 12.44 12.60 -21.36
C GLU A 4 11.40 11.51 -21.04
N ALA A 5 10.23 11.60 -21.68
CA ALA A 5 9.21 10.55 -21.63
C ALA A 5 9.72 9.24 -22.26
N ALA A 6 10.45 9.32 -23.39
CA ALA A 6 11.08 8.17 -24.01
C ALA A 6 12.11 7.49 -23.09
N ARG A 7 13.03 8.28 -22.50
CA ARG A 7 14.03 7.76 -21.56
C ARG A 7 13.39 7.05 -20.35
N ARG A 8 12.35 7.66 -19.77
CA ARG A 8 11.64 7.09 -18.63
C ARG A 8 10.95 5.76 -18.97
N LEU A 9 10.44 5.63 -20.20
CA LEU A 9 9.83 4.40 -20.70
C LEU A 9 10.88 3.29 -20.88
N ASP A 10 12.07 3.61 -21.41
CA ASP A 10 13.15 2.64 -21.55
C ASP A 10 13.69 2.18 -20.20
N GLU A 11 13.82 3.09 -19.24
CA GLU A 11 14.16 2.73 -17.85
C GLU A 11 13.10 1.80 -17.25
N TRP A 12 11.81 2.10 -17.45
CA TRP A 12 10.73 1.24 -16.97
C TRP A 12 10.76 -0.14 -17.61
N ARG A 13 11.12 -0.27 -18.90
CA ARG A 13 11.28 -1.56 -19.56
C ARG A 13 12.35 -2.43 -18.90
N VAL A 14 13.46 -1.82 -18.47
CA VAL A 14 14.52 -2.55 -17.74
C VAL A 14 14.03 -2.98 -16.36
N LEU A 15 13.40 -2.06 -15.62
CA LEU A 15 12.85 -2.34 -14.29
C LEU A 15 11.79 -3.45 -14.33
N SER A 16 10.90 -3.42 -15.33
CA SER A 16 9.80 -4.38 -15.50
C SER A 16 10.27 -5.82 -15.67
N LYS A 17 11.51 -6.06 -16.10
CA LYS A 17 12.08 -7.42 -16.19
C LYS A 17 12.25 -8.08 -14.82
N LYS A 18 12.54 -7.30 -13.79
CA LYS A 18 12.72 -7.77 -12.40
C LYS A 18 11.52 -7.47 -11.52
N ILE A 19 10.78 -6.40 -11.83
CA ILE A 19 9.60 -5.93 -11.11
C ILE A 19 8.41 -5.93 -12.09
N PRO A 20 7.89 -7.11 -12.47
CA PRO A 20 6.80 -7.21 -13.44
C PRO A 20 5.49 -6.58 -12.93
N SER A 21 5.31 -6.47 -11.60
CA SER A 21 4.17 -5.79 -11.01
C SER A 21 4.54 -5.03 -9.74
N VAL A 22 3.92 -3.86 -9.55
CA VAL A 22 4.09 -3.01 -8.36
C VAL A 22 3.30 -3.53 -7.15
N GLU A 23 2.48 -4.55 -7.36
CA GLU A 23 1.75 -5.25 -6.31
C GLU A 23 2.58 -6.38 -5.66
N MET A 24 3.75 -6.69 -6.23
CA MET A 24 4.68 -7.66 -5.64
C MET A 24 5.19 -7.19 -4.29
N ILE A 25 5.52 -8.15 -3.44
CA ILE A 25 5.95 -7.93 -2.07
C ILE A 25 7.46 -8.20 -1.98
N PRO A 26 8.30 -7.20 -1.65
CA PRO A 26 9.69 -7.45 -1.35
C PRO A 26 9.85 -8.19 -0.02
N GLU A 27 10.76 -9.15 -0.01
CA GLU A 27 11.16 -9.92 1.16
C GLU A 27 12.69 -10.00 1.24
N PHE A 28 13.22 -10.05 2.47
CA PHE A 28 14.65 -10.20 2.69
C PHE A 28 15.12 -11.60 2.34
N VAL A 29 16.31 -11.66 1.74
CA VAL A 29 17.00 -12.93 1.47
C VAL A 29 18.12 -13.06 2.50
N VAL A 30 18.00 -14.04 3.39
CA VAL A 30 19.07 -14.39 4.33
C VAL A 30 20.08 -15.25 3.58
N GLN A 31 21.32 -14.77 3.48
CA GLN A 31 22.44 -15.52 2.92
C GLN A 31 23.44 -15.79 4.04
N GLU A 32 23.62 -17.06 4.38
CA GLU A 32 24.40 -17.51 5.55
C GLU A 32 25.91 -17.27 5.40
N ASN A 33 26.42 -17.09 4.18
CA ASN A 33 27.84 -16.88 3.87
C ASN A 33 28.07 -15.62 3.01
N ARG A 34 27.35 -14.53 3.30
CA ARG A 34 27.52 -13.30 2.53
C ARG A 34 28.76 -12.54 3.00
N GLU A 35 29.86 -12.72 2.28
CA GLU A 35 31.10 -11.99 2.49
C GLU A 35 31.08 -10.71 1.62
N GLY A 36 30.99 -9.53 2.26
CA GLY A 36 31.07 -8.26 1.55
C GLY A 36 30.28 -7.13 2.19
N GLN A 37 30.89 -5.94 2.24
CA GLN A 37 30.23 -4.73 2.75
C GLN A 37 29.25 -4.18 1.71
N ILE A 38 28.00 -4.08 2.10
CA ILE A 38 26.94 -3.50 1.28
C ILE A 38 26.94 -2.00 1.52
N ASN A 39 27.21 -1.23 0.47
CA ASN A 39 27.06 0.21 0.53
C ASN A 39 25.63 0.57 0.15
N LEU A 40 24.87 1.03 1.12
CA LEU A 40 23.49 1.49 0.95
C LEU A 40 23.46 3.00 1.16
N ASN A 41 22.88 3.73 0.22
CA ASN A 41 22.63 5.15 0.36
C ASN A 41 21.38 5.42 1.22
N THR A 42 21.16 6.67 1.61
CA THR A 42 20.05 7.09 2.50
C THR A 42 18.68 6.61 2.01
N SER A 43 18.40 6.75 0.71
CA SER A 43 17.12 6.33 0.12
C SER A 43 16.94 4.81 0.10
N GLU A 44 18.04 4.08 -0.05
CA GLU A 44 18.02 2.61 -0.01
C GLU A 44 17.72 2.13 1.39
N TRP A 45 18.40 2.68 2.40
CA TRP A 45 18.10 2.43 3.81
C TRP A 45 16.65 2.75 4.19
N LEU A 46 16.14 3.88 3.70
CA LEU A 46 14.75 4.28 3.95
C LEU A 46 13.78 3.21 3.42
N ILE A 47 13.91 2.81 2.16
CA ILE A 47 13.07 1.75 1.57
C ILE A 47 13.25 0.44 2.34
N LEU A 48 14.49 0.05 2.62
CA LEU A 48 14.84 -1.18 3.33
C LEU A 48 14.11 -1.26 4.69
N SER A 49 14.08 -0.16 5.43
CA SER A 49 13.39 -0.07 6.73
C SER A 49 11.87 -0.26 6.66
N LYS A 50 11.26 -0.15 5.47
CA LYS A 50 9.82 -0.33 5.24
C LYS A 50 9.48 -1.71 4.68
N ILE A 51 10.47 -2.55 4.40
CA ILE A 51 10.26 -3.90 3.92
C ILE A 51 10.00 -4.81 5.12
N ASP A 52 8.78 -5.32 5.22
CA ASP A 52 8.41 -6.29 6.27
C ASP A 52 7.95 -7.63 5.69
N GLY A 53 8.05 -7.84 4.37
CA GLY A 53 7.56 -9.05 3.71
C GLY A 53 6.03 -9.13 3.54
N HIS A 54 5.32 -8.03 3.82
CA HIS A 54 3.85 -7.93 3.67
C HIS A 54 3.39 -6.79 2.76
N ARG A 55 4.12 -5.66 2.73
CA ARG A 55 3.75 -4.48 1.95
C ARG A 55 4.17 -4.65 0.48
N SER A 56 3.35 -4.21 -0.46
CA SER A 56 3.71 -4.21 -1.88
C SER A 56 4.67 -3.06 -2.23
N VAL A 57 5.34 -3.15 -3.38
CA VAL A 57 6.21 -2.07 -3.90
C VAL A 57 5.47 -0.73 -3.94
N LYS A 58 4.22 -0.73 -4.39
CA LYS A 58 3.37 0.46 -4.41
C LYS A 58 3.16 1.02 -2.99
N ALA A 59 2.81 0.18 -2.03
CA ALA A 59 2.57 0.61 -0.64
C ALA A 59 3.84 1.15 0.02
N ILE A 60 4.99 0.53 -0.27
CA ILE A 60 6.30 0.98 0.22
C ILE A 60 6.66 2.34 -0.37
N GLY A 61 6.46 2.54 -1.68
CA GLY A 61 6.68 3.85 -2.30
C GLY A 61 5.85 4.96 -1.64
N GLN A 62 4.55 4.71 -1.44
CA GLN A 62 3.64 5.66 -0.77
C GLN A 62 4.08 5.95 0.67
N ALA A 63 4.43 4.92 1.45
CA ALA A 63 4.86 5.08 2.84
C ALA A 63 6.20 5.83 2.98
N SER A 64 7.03 5.80 1.94
CA SER A 64 8.32 6.51 1.89
C SER A 64 8.23 7.89 1.24
N GLY A 65 7.04 8.32 0.77
CA GLY A 65 6.87 9.58 0.05
C GLY A 65 7.52 9.60 -1.34
N LEU A 66 7.79 8.43 -1.92
CA LEU A 66 8.44 8.27 -3.22
C LEU A 66 7.42 7.88 -4.29
N SER A 67 7.68 8.32 -5.53
CA SER A 67 6.92 7.80 -6.67
C SER A 67 7.18 6.32 -6.83
N VAL A 68 6.19 5.58 -7.32
CA VAL A 68 6.33 4.13 -7.61
C VAL A 68 7.53 3.85 -8.51
N PHE A 69 7.80 4.75 -9.47
CA PHE A 69 8.97 4.66 -10.34
C PHE A 69 10.30 4.72 -9.57
N ASP A 70 10.44 5.67 -8.65
CA ASP A 70 11.68 5.86 -7.87
C ASP A 70 11.86 4.74 -6.84
N ALA A 71 10.77 4.32 -6.20
CA ALA A 71 10.77 3.15 -5.33
C ALA A 71 11.19 1.88 -6.11
N SER A 72 10.67 1.67 -7.32
CA SER A 72 11.08 0.57 -8.19
C SER A 72 12.57 0.62 -8.57
N LYS A 73 13.13 1.81 -8.83
CA LYS A 73 14.57 1.97 -9.09
C LYS A 73 15.42 1.53 -7.90
N ILE A 74 15.06 1.96 -6.71
CA ILE A 74 15.76 1.62 -5.47
C ILE A 74 15.66 0.11 -5.21
N LEU A 75 14.45 -0.45 -5.28
CA LEU A 75 14.23 -1.88 -5.10
C LEU A 75 14.98 -2.71 -6.14
N TYR A 76 15.07 -2.26 -7.39
CA TYR A 76 15.86 -2.92 -8.41
C TYR A 76 17.34 -3.01 -8.02
N GLY A 77 17.92 -1.93 -7.49
CA GLY A 77 19.28 -1.92 -6.95
C GLY A 77 19.44 -2.93 -5.81
N LEU A 78 18.52 -2.94 -4.85
CA LEU A 78 18.52 -3.89 -3.74
C LEU A 78 18.39 -5.36 -4.21
N ILE A 79 17.56 -5.63 -5.24
CA ILE A 79 17.44 -6.96 -5.87
C ILE A 79 18.76 -7.35 -6.56
N ALA A 80 19.42 -6.41 -7.25
CA ALA A 80 20.69 -6.65 -7.92
C ALA A 80 21.82 -7.02 -6.94
N THR A 81 21.79 -6.45 -5.72
CA THR A 81 22.72 -6.83 -4.63
C THR A 81 22.34 -8.14 -3.93
N GLY A 82 21.22 -8.78 -4.30
CA GLY A 82 20.72 -10.01 -3.68
C GLY A 82 20.25 -9.86 -2.23
N LEU A 83 20.05 -8.64 -1.74
CA LEU A 83 19.51 -8.35 -0.40
C LEU A 83 18.05 -8.73 -0.26
N ILE A 84 17.29 -8.49 -1.33
CA ILE A 84 15.85 -8.70 -1.35
C ILE A 84 15.46 -9.45 -2.62
N ARG A 85 14.31 -10.12 -2.57
CA ARG A 85 13.62 -10.65 -3.73
C ARG A 85 12.17 -10.18 -3.73
N LEU A 86 11.52 -10.24 -4.88
CA LEU A 86 10.10 -9.95 -5.00
C LEU A 86 9.32 -11.25 -5.05
N ARG A 87 8.34 -11.37 -4.17
CA ARG A 87 7.34 -12.42 -4.19
C ARG A 87 6.07 -11.90 -4.82
N ASP A 88 5.40 -12.75 -5.59
CA ASP A 88 4.04 -12.46 -5.99
C ASP A 88 3.14 -12.39 -4.76
N ARG A 89 2.23 -11.41 -4.73
CA ARG A 89 1.17 -11.37 -3.74
C ARG A 89 0.13 -12.37 -4.23
N GLY A 90 0.43 -13.66 -4.05
CA GLY A 90 -0.33 -14.78 -4.59
C GLY A 90 -1.80 -14.43 -4.61
N THR A 91 -2.36 -14.34 -5.81
CA THR A 91 -3.70 -13.86 -6.08
C THR A 91 -4.66 -14.49 -5.07
N PRO A 92 -5.33 -13.76 -4.16
CA PRO A 92 -6.61 -14.26 -3.70
C PRO A 92 -7.47 -14.38 -4.97
N PRO A 93 -7.99 -15.58 -5.30
CA PRO A 93 -8.81 -15.73 -6.47
C PRO A 93 -10.00 -14.78 -6.33
N THR A 94 -10.20 -13.92 -7.32
CA THR A 94 -11.41 -13.14 -7.55
C THR A 94 -11.92 -12.26 -6.39
N ALA A 95 -11.57 -10.97 -6.44
CA ALA A 95 -12.58 -9.96 -6.16
C ALA A 95 -13.08 -9.43 -7.51
N ALA A 96 -13.78 -10.28 -8.26
CA ALA A 96 -14.86 -9.78 -9.09
C ALA A 96 -15.70 -8.88 -8.19
N ALA A 97 -15.68 -7.58 -8.47
CA ALA A 97 -16.55 -6.64 -7.82
C ALA A 97 -17.99 -7.20 -7.88
N PRO A 98 -18.68 -7.43 -6.75
CA PRO A 98 -20.11 -7.63 -6.83
C PRO A 98 -20.69 -6.38 -7.50
N PRO A 99 -21.55 -6.50 -8.53
CA PRO A 99 -22.22 -5.35 -9.09
C PRO A 99 -22.95 -4.68 -7.93
N ALA A 100 -22.68 -3.39 -7.74
CA ALA A 100 -23.38 -2.56 -6.78
C ALA A 100 -24.89 -2.68 -7.02
N THR A 101 -25.53 -3.61 -6.32
CA THR A 101 -26.97 -3.70 -6.23
C THR A 101 -27.36 -2.55 -5.32
N ARG A 102 -27.78 -1.45 -5.95
CA ARG A 102 -28.43 -0.34 -5.26
C ARG A 102 -29.48 -0.92 -4.31
N PRO A 103 -29.43 -0.60 -3.01
CA PRO A 103 -30.56 -0.87 -2.14
C PRO A 103 -31.77 -0.12 -2.70
N ARG A 104 -32.86 -0.87 -2.88
CA ARG A 104 -34.18 -0.33 -3.23
C ARG A 104 -34.54 0.76 -2.24
N THR A 105 -34.95 1.91 -2.75
CA THR A 105 -35.60 2.99 -1.98
C THR A 105 -36.88 2.44 -1.36
N GLY A 106 -36.77 1.97 -0.11
CA GLY A 106 -37.94 1.74 0.73
C GLY A 106 -38.49 3.09 1.17
N SER A 107 -39.59 3.53 0.57
CA SER A 107 -40.44 4.58 1.14
C SER A 107 -40.89 4.13 2.53
N PHE A 108 -40.48 4.88 3.55
CA PHE A 108 -41.05 4.76 4.88
C PHE A 108 -42.51 5.24 4.86
N PRO A 109 -43.42 4.57 5.60
CA PRO A 109 -44.76 5.08 5.81
C PRO A 109 -44.72 6.34 6.68
N ALA A 110 -45.56 7.31 6.31
CA ALA A 110 -45.67 8.60 6.96
C ALA A 110 -46.60 8.55 8.19
N MET A 111 -46.08 9.08 9.32
CA MET A 111 -46.77 9.81 10.41
C MET A 111 -47.58 9.01 11.46
N PRO A 112 -47.88 9.58 12.66
CA PRO A 112 -47.77 11.00 13.05
C PRO A 112 -47.03 11.34 14.36
N ALA A 113 -46.82 12.65 14.49
CA ALA A 113 -46.18 13.38 15.57
C ALA A 113 -46.82 13.17 16.95
N GLY A 114 -46.00 12.78 17.93
CA GLY A 114 -46.27 12.87 19.36
C GLY A 114 -45.46 14.02 19.96
N GLN A 115 -46.19 14.99 20.48
CA GLN A 115 -45.75 16.28 21.01
C GLN A 115 -44.80 16.15 22.21
N ALA A 116 -43.82 17.05 22.27
CA ALA A 116 -42.88 17.23 23.37
C ALA A 116 -43.51 17.95 24.57
N ALA A 117 -43.08 17.61 25.79
CA ALA A 117 -42.81 18.57 26.85
C ALA A 117 -41.88 17.96 27.94
N PRO A 118 -40.90 18.73 28.47
CA PRO A 118 -40.02 18.32 29.55
C PRO A 118 -40.55 18.80 30.92
N ALA A 119 -40.29 18.05 31.99
CA ALA A 119 -40.40 18.57 33.35
C ALA A 119 -39.26 18.04 34.22
N ALA A 120 -38.62 18.99 34.90
CA ALA A 120 -37.43 18.86 35.71
C ALA A 120 -37.62 17.96 36.95
N GLY A 121 -36.55 17.27 37.33
CA GLY A 121 -36.34 16.76 38.68
C GLY A 121 -34.93 17.16 39.15
N PRO A 122 -34.76 17.74 40.36
CA PRO A 122 -33.43 17.99 40.92
C PRO A 122 -32.86 16.70 41.55
N PRO A 123 -31.52 16.62 41.74
CA PRO A 123 -30.90 15.50 42.44
C PRO A 123 -30.97 15.72 43.95
N ALA A 124 -31.30 14.66 44.70
CA ALA A 124 -31.08 14.61 46.14
C ALA A 124 -30.27 13.34 46.47
N SER A 125 -29.06 13.53 46.98
CA SER A 125 -28.32 12.51 47.70
C SER A 125 -27.42 13.17 48.76
N ALA A 126 -27.30 12.44 49.87
CA ALA A 126 -26.34 12.56 50.95
C ALA A 126 -26.59 13.67 51.99
N ALA A 127 -27.29 13.31 53.09
CA ALA A 127 -26.69 12.97 54.38
C ALA A 127 -27.79 12.64 55.41
#